data_AF-A0A7S2BE00-F1
#
_entry.id   AF-A0A7S2BE00-F1
#
_cell.length_a   1.000
_cell.length_b   1.000
_cell.length_c   1.000
_cell.angle_alpha   90.00
_cell.angle_beta   90.00
_cell.angle_gamma   90.00
#
_symmetry.space_group_name_H-M   'P 1'
#
loop_
_entity.id
_entity.type
_entity.pdbx_description
1 polymer ?
#
loop_
_entity_poly.entity_id
_entity_poly.type
_entity_poly.pdbx_seq_one_letter_code
_entity_poly.pdbx_strand_id
1 'polypeptide(L)'
;RLSRSNATGSQLKETQAINKSLSCLTDVFTAIGSKAGHVPFRNSKLTHILSPALSGDGKTLMMVNLSPTEESAFESLCSLRFAANVNKCELGKPKRSVKDVSSSPA
;
A
#
# COMPACT_ATOMS: atom_id res chain seq x y z
N ARG A 1 -5.17 11.63 14.16
CA ARG A 1 -6.29 11.86 13.19
C ARG A 1 -6.66 13.35 13.09
N LEU A 2 -7.58 13.76 12.20
CA LEU A 2 -8.07 15.16 12.06
C LEU A 2 -8.38 15.86 13.39
N SER A 3 -8.80 15.10 14.40
CA SER A 3 -9.03 15.57 15.78
C SER A 3 -7.77 16.01 16.54
N ARG A 4 -6.59 15.52 16.16
CA ARG A 4 -5.27 15.91 16.70
C ARG A 4 -4.60 17.03 15.90
N SER A 5 -4.90 17.16 14.61
CA SER A 5 -4.17 18.08 13.73
C SER A 5 -4.72 19.50 13.73
N ASN A 6 -5.88 19.77 14.36
CA ASN A 6 -6.59 21.07 14.36
C ASN A 6 -6.65 21.72 12.95
N ALA A 7 -6.63 20.89 11.91
CA ALA A 7 -6.47 21.34 10.54
C ALA A 7 -7.77 22.01 10.06
N THR A 8 -7.67 23.24 9.56
CA THR A 8 -8.81 24.00 9.04
C THR A 8 -8.62 24.30 7.55
N GLY A 9 -9.73 24.52 6.83
CA GLY A 9 -9.71 24.94 5.43
C GLY A 9 -8.97 23.97 4.49
N SER A 10 -7.89 24.44 3.86
CA SER A 10 -7.09 23.69 2.89
C SER A 10 -6.36 22.50 3.51
N GLN A 11 -5.83 22.62 4.73
CA GLN A 11 -5.15 21.53 5.43
C GLN A 11 -6.10 20.37 5.77
N LEU A 12 -7.38 20.67 6.01
CA LEU A 12 -8.38 19.64 6.24
C LEU A 12 -8.62 18.82 4.97
N LYS A 13 -8.75 19.48 3.81
CA LYS A 13 -8.91 18.81 2.51
C LYS A 13 -7.69 17.94 2.17
N GLU A 14 -6.49 18.45 2.43
CA GLU A 14 -5.25 17.70 2.24
C GLU A 14 -5.19 16.47 3.16
N THR A 15 -5.44 16.66 4.46
CA THR A 15 -5.45 15.57 5.44
C THR A 15 -6.47 14.50 5.07
N GLN A 16 -7.65 14.89 4.58
CA GLN A 16 -8.66 13.93 4.09
C GLN A 16 -8.18 13.19 2.84
N ALA A 17 -7.54 13.87 1.89
CA ALA A 17 -7.01 13.24 0.69
C ALA A 17 -5.91 12.21 1.00
N ILE A 18 -5.02 12.53 1.94
CA ILE A 18 -3.97 11.61 2.42
C ILE A 18 -4.61 10.37 3.06
N ASN A 19 -5.54 10.56 3.99
CA ASN A 19 -6.20 9.41 4.64
C ASN A 19 -7.04 8.59 3.66
N LYS A 20 -7.68 9.23 2.67
CA LYS A 20 -8.45 8.54 1.63
C LYS A 20 -7.56 7.61 0.81
N SER A 21 -6.39 8.07 0.37
CA SER A 21 -5.49 7.24 -0.43
C SER A 21 -4.95 6.03 0.35
N LEU A 22 -4.69 6.20 1.65
CA LEU A 22 -4.28 5.12 2.55
C LEU A 22 -5.41 4.10 2.82
N SER A 23 -6.65 4.57 2.98
CA SER A 23 -7.81 3.67 3.10
C SER A 23 -8.02 2.86 1.82
N CYS A 24 -7.96 3.50 0.64
CA CYS A 24 -8.07 2.76 -0.64
C CYS A 24 -6.94 1.74 -0.82
N LEU A 25 -5.73 2.04 -0.34
CA LEU A 25 -4.64 1.07 -0.34
C LEU A 25 -4.95 -0.14 0.55
N THR A 26 -5.58 0.08 1.69
CA THR A 26 -6.04 -0.99 2.58
C THR A 26 -7.09 -1.88 1.93
N ASP A 27 -8.04 -1.29 1.21
CA ASP A 27 -9.08 -2.03 0.47
C ASP A 27 -8.46 -2.91 -0.62
N VAL A 28 -7.45 -2.40 -1.33
CA VAL A 28 -6.70 -3.14 -2.35
C VAL A 28 -6.02 -4.37 -1.75
N PHE A 29 -5.26 -4.22 -0.67
CA PHE A 29 -4.61 -5.37 -0.01
C PHE A 29 -5.62 -6.37 0.54
N THR A 30 -6.73 -5.89 1.09
CA THR A 30 -7.80 -6.77 1.59
C THR A 30 -8.43 -7.59 0.45
N ALA A 31 -8.66 -6.96 -0.71
CA ALA A 31 -9.15 -7.65 -1.91
C ALA A 31 -8.14 -8.67 -2.45
N ILE A 32 -6.84 -8.35 -2.44
CA ILE A 32 -5.77 -9.28 -2.83
C ILE A 32 -5.71 -10.48 -1.87
N GLY A 33 -5.68 -10.23 -0.56
CA GLY A 33 -5.61 -11.28 0.46
C GLY A 33 -6.82 -12.22 0.48
N SER A 34 -8.00 -11.70 0.15
CA SER A 34 -9.23 -12.49 0.00
C SER A 34 -9.38 -13.16 -1.37
N LYS A 35 -8.42 -12.97 -2.29
CA LYS A 35 -8.47 -13.46 -3.69
C LYS A 35 -9.76 -13.05 -4.40
N ALA A 36 -10.22 -11.82 -4.15
CA ALA A 36 -11.42 -11.27 -4.77
C ALA A 36 -11.25 -11.18 -6.30
N GLY A 37 -12.32 -11.44 -7.05
CA GLY A 37 -12.28 -11.37 -8.52
C GLY A 37 -12.01 -9.96 -9.07
N HIS A 38 -12.26 -8.91 -8.28
CA HIS A 38 -11.97 -7.53 -8.64
C HIS A 38 -11.19 -6.83 -7.53
N VAL A 39 -10.05 -6.23 -7.88
CA VAL A 39 -9.22 -5.43 -6.97
C VAL A 39 -9.36 -3.94 -7.33
N PRO A 40 -9.79 -3.06 -6.40
CA PRO A 40 -10.22 -1.69 -6.71
C PRO A 40 -9.07 -0.69 -6.84
N PHE A 41 -8.07 -0.98 -7.69
CA PHE A 41 -6.92 -0.09 -7.91
C PHE A 41 -7.29 1.33 -8.37
N ARG A 42 -8.49 1.51 -8.95
CA ARG A 42 -8.93 2.80 -9.50
C ARG A 42 -9.52 3.77 -8.47
N ASN A 43 -9.74 3.35 -7.22
CA ASN A 43 -10.36 4.19 -6.19
C ASN A 43 -9.49 5.38 -5.74
N SER A 44 -8.17 5.29 -5.99
CA SER A 44 -7.21 6.36 -5.70
C SER A 44 -6.15 6.41 -6.81
N LYS A 45 -5.61 7.60 -7.07
CA LYS A 45 -4.46 7.77 -7.98
C LYS A 45 -3.24 6.98 -7.50
N LEU A 46 -3.03 6.92 -6.18
CA LEU A 46 -1.92 6.18 -5.56
C LEU A 46 -2.02 4.69 -5.87
N THR A 47 -3.18 4.08 -5.61
CA THR A 47 -3.40 2.65 -5.87
C THR A 47 -3.35 2.32 -7.35
N HIS A 48 -3.74 3.25 -8.22
CA HIS A 48 -3.65 3.06 -9.66
C HIS A 48 -2.19 2.96 -10.12
N ILE A 49 -1.35 3.89 -9.66
CA ILE A 49 0.08 3.91 -9.99
C ILE A 49 0.79 2.65 -9.44
N LEU A 50 0.39 2.20 -8.24
CA LEU A 50 0.97 1.01 -7.61
C LEU A 50 0.44 -0.32 -8.18
N SER A 51 -0.58 -0.31 -9.03
CA SER A 51 -1.19 -1.52 -9.59
C SER A 51 -0.17 -2.52 -10.16
N PRO A 52 0.85 -2.12 -10.96
CA PRO A 52 1.84 -3.06 -11.49
C PRO A 52 2.80 -3.64 -10.44
N ALA A 53 3.00 -2.94 -9.32
CA ALA A 53 3.82 -3.44 -8.22
C ALA A 53 3.05 -4.39 -7.29
N LEU A 54 1.72 -4.18 -7.20
CA LEU A 54 0.78 -4.91 -6.36
C LEU A 54 -0.05 -5.94 -7.12
N SER A 55 0.23 -6.15 -8.40
CA SER A 55 -0.44 -7.13 -9.26
C SER A 55 0.54 -7.58 -10.34
N GLY A 56 0.75 -8.89 -10.46
CA GLY A 56 1.64 -9.49 -11.46
C GLY A 56 3.02 -9.87 -10.89
N ASP A 57 4.09 -9.51 -11.59
CA ASP A 57 5.48 -9.95 -11.29
C ASP A 57 6.26 -8.99 -10.38
N GLY A 58 5.59 -7.94 -9.86
CA GLY A 58 6.19 -6.95 -8.99
C GLY A 58 6.62 -7.53 -7.63
N LYS A 59 7.86 -7.21 -7.21
CA LYS A 59 8.29 -7.43 -5.82
C LYS A 59 8.05 -6.16 -5.03
N THR A 60 7.22 -6.26 -4.00
CA THR A 60 6.89 -5.12 -3.14
C THR A 60 7.47 -5.32 -1.74
N LEU A 61 8.17 -4.30 -1.24
CA LEU A 61 8.60 -4.19 0.15
C LEU A 61 7.82 -3.05 0.80
N MET A 62 7.23 -3.31 1.97
CA MET A 62 6.55 -2.29 2.76
C MET A 62 7.37 -1.98 4.02
N MET A 63 7.65 -0.70 4.25
CA MET A 63 8.24 -0.20 5.50
C MET A 63 7.18 0.50 6.32
N VAL A 64 7.12 0.20 7.61
CA VAL A 64 6.12 0.76 8.53
C VAL A 64 6.84 1.59 9.58
N ASN A 65 6.70 2.91 9.50
CA ASN A 65 7.31 3.84 10.44
C ASN A 65 6.33 4.11 11.59
N LEU A 66 6.78 3.82 12.82
CA LEU A 66 5.97 3.92 14.03
C LEU A 66 6.58 4.93 15.00
N SER A 67 5.73 5.56 15.81
CA SER A 67 6.19 6.42 16.90
C SER A 67 6.38 5.59 18.17
N PRO A 68 7.50 5.75 18.91
CA PRO A 68 7.73 5.03 20.15
C PRO A 68 6.97 5.62 21.36
N THR A 69 6.19 6.68 21.17
CA THR A 69 5.46 7.37 22.24
C THR A 69 4.17 6.64 22.64
N GLU A 70 3.86 6.62 23.95
CA GLU A 70 2.65 5.98 24.49
C GLU A 70 1.37 6.60 23.93
N GLU A 71 1.36 7.92 23.78
CA GLU A 71 0.29 8.69 23.14
C GLU A 71 -0.03 8.26 21.70
N SER A 72 0.91 7.59 21.03
CA SER A 72 0.79 7.10 19.65
C SER A 72 0.69 5.57 19.60
N ALA A 73 0.60 4.88 20.75
CA ALA A 73 0.56 3.43 20.82
C ALA A 73 -0.64 2.85 20.05
N PHE A 74 -1.81 3.46 20.18
CA PHE A 74 -3.01 3.01 19.46
C PHE A 74 -2.88 3.16 17.94
N GLU A 75 -2.37 4.31 17.46
CA GLU A 75 -2.15 4.54 16.03
C GLU A 75 -1.05 3.60 15.49
N SER A 76 -0.01 3.34 16.28
CA SER A 76 1.06 2.39 15.94
C SER A 76 0.54 0.95 15.85
N LEU A 77 -0.33 0.53 16.77
CA LEU A 77 -0.99 -0.78 16.71
C LEU A 77 -1.86 -0.93 15.47
N CYS A 78 -2.59 0.12 15.07
CA CYS A 78 -3.38 0.11 13.83
C CYS A 78 -2.47 -0.10 12.60
N SER A 79 -1.34 0.60 12.53
CA SER A 79 -0.35 0.45 11.46
C SER A 79 0.28 -0.94 11.43
N LEU A 80 0.60 -1.52 12.59
CA LEU A 80 1.11 -2.90 12.70
C LEU A 80 0.10 -3.94 12.23
N ARG A 81 -1.18 -3.78 12.60
CA ARG A 81 -2.26 -4.67 12.12
C ARG A 81 -2.43 -4.59 10.60
N PHE A 82 -2.33 -3.38 10.05
CA PHE A 82 -2.34 -3.19 8.61
C PHE A 82 -1.16 -3.91 7.94
N ALA A 83 0.06 -3.72 8.45
CA ALA A 83 1.25 -4.41 7.96
C ALA A 83 1.13 -5.95 8.02
N ALA A 84 0.57 -6.47 9.11
CA ALA A 84 0.32 -7.90 9.27
C ALA A 84 -0.67 -8.44 8.23
N ASN A 85 -1.70 -7.66 7.85
CA ASN A 85 -2.62 -8.03 6.79
C ASN A 85 -1.95 -8.00 5.41
N VAL A 86 -1.13 -6.98 5.14
CA VAL A 86 -0.35 -6.88 3.90
C VAL A 86 0.61 -8.06 3.75
N ASN A 87 1.27 -8.46 4.83
CA ASN A 87 2.20 -9.59 4.83
C ASN A 87 1.51 -10.94 4.52
N LYS A 88 0.20 -11.05 4.76
CA LYS A 88 -0.59 -12.24 4.41
C LYS A 88 -1.04 -12.26 2.95
N CYS A 89 -0.85 -11.17 2.21
CA CYS A 89 -1.26 -11.07 0.82
C CYS A 89 -0.25 -11.76 -0.09
N GLU A 90 -0.70 -12.77 -0.84
CA GLU A 90 0.13 -13.42 -1.86
C GLU A 90 -0.09 -12.75 -3.22
N LEU A 91 0.93 -12.05 -3.71
CA LEU A 91 0.88 -11.32 -4.99
C LEU A 91 1.05 -12.22 -6.23
N GLY A 92 1.31 -13.52 -6.02
CA GLY A 92 1.54 -14.51 -7.08
C GLY A 92 3.01 -14.91 -7.21
N LYS A 93 3.29 -15.87 -8.10
CA LYS A 93 4.66 -16.36 -8.36
C LYS A 93 5.37 -15.38 -9.32
N PRO A 94 6.51 -14.78 -8.94
CA PRO A 94 7.21 -13.87 -9.82
C PRO A 94 7.81 -14.60 -11.03
N LYS A 95 7.54 -14.14 -12.25
CA LYS A 95 8.26 -14.59 -13.45
C LYS A 95 9.68 -14.02 -13.47
N ARG A 96 10.65 -14.89 -13.75
CA ARG A 96 12.07 -14.54 -13.83
C ARG A 96 12.36 -13.91 -15.19
N SER A 97 12.67 -12.60 -15.23
CA SER A 97 13.08 -11.87 -16.45
C SER A 97 14.60 -11.68 -16.50
N VAL A 98 15.36 -12.76 -16.55
CA VAL A 98 16.80 -12.67 -16.86
C VAL A 98 16.94 -12.70 -18.39
N LYS A 99 17.29 -11.56 -19.00
CA LYS A 99 17.79 -11.56 -20.38
C LYS A 99 19.23 -12.07 -20.34
N ASP A 100 19.49 -13.21 -20.96
CA ASP A 100 20.84 -13.69 -21.19
C ASP A 100 21.61 -12.65 -22.02
N VAL A 101 22.73 -12.18 -21.50
CA VAL A 101 23.60 -11.18 -22.16
C VAL A 101 24.47 -11.85 -23.25
N SER A 102 24.22 -13.12 -23.57
CA SER A 102 25.08 -13.93 -24.45
C SER A 102 24.75 -13.87 -25.95
N SER A 103 23.85 -12.98 -26.41
CA SER A 103 23.52 -12.87 -27.83
C SER A 103 23.57 -11.43 -28.33
N SER A 104 24.73 -10.79 -28.25
CA SER A 104 25.06 -9.67 -29.12
C SER A 104 25.87 -10.23 -30.29
N PRO A 105 25.35 -10.24 -31.53
CA PRO A 105 26.19 -10.50 -32.69
C PRO A 105 27.15 -9.32 -32.86
N ALA A 106 28.42 -9.65 -33.08
CA ALA A 106 29.46 -8.72 -33.53
C ALA A 106 29.17 -8.21 -34.94
#